data_AF-A0A9Q3PAF0-F1
#
_entry.id   AF-A0A9Q3PAF0-F1
#
_cell.length_a   1.000
_cell.length_b   1.000
_cell.length_c   1.000
_cell.angle_alpha   90.00
_cell.angle_beta   90.00
_cell.angle_gamma   90.00
#
_symmetry.space_group_name_H-M   'P 1'
#
loop_
_entity.id
_entity.type
_entity.pdbx_description
1 polymer ?
#
loop_
_entity_poly.entity_id
_entity_poly.type
_entity_poly.pdbx_seq_one_letter_code
_entity_poly.pdbx_strand_id
1 'polypeptide(L)'
;MTVVERSLINLVLKEFHDSPFSGHLSEDRTREEVKAYIWWQMWQKDVSEYCKNCDRCQKPNNSTGKILGNMIKIQESSRPWEIFHMDWVTGLPPGGYRSYNSCLVSVDRFSKTPIFLPCHKDDTAMDTSLLIWNRVVFVHMALNSKIVMDLPMIGVLFYQHYNWHIRNPFMPVPIKLLLF
;
A
#
# COMPACT_ATOMS: atom_id res chain seq x y z
N MET A 1 -38.71 2.05 -26.85
CA MET A 1 -38.21 0.83 -26.19
C MET A 1 -38.57 -0.34 -27.10
N THR A 2 -37.58 -0.92 -27.76
CA THR A 2 -37.78 -1.99 -28.77
C THR A 2 -37.62 -3.36 -28.12
N VAL A 3 -38.55 -4.29 -28.39
CA VAL A 3 -38.45 -5.68 -27.95
C VAL A 3 -37.54 -6.44 -28.92
N VAL A 4 -36.53 -7.12 -28.38
CA VAL A 4 -35.54 -7.85 -29.19
C VAL A 4 -35.81 -9.35 -29.17
N GLU A 5 -35.72 -9.97 -30.35
CA GLU A 5 -35.80 -11.41 -30.52
C GLU A 5 -34.56 -12.10 -29.92
N ARG A 6 -34.73 -13.29 -29.34
CA ARG A 6 -33.64 -13.99 -28.63
C ARG A 6 -32.40 -14.24 -29.49
N SER A 7 -32.57 -14.43 -30.79
CA SER A 7 -31.49 -14.63 -31.77
C SER A 7 -30.56 -13.42 -31.88
N LEU A 8 -31.03 -12.21 -31.57
CA LEU A 8 -30.30 -10.95 -31.74
C LEU A 8 -29.65 -10.44 -30.45
N ILE A 9 -29.91 -11.08 -29.31
CA ILE A 9 -29.40 -10.63 -27.99
C ILE A 9 -27.86 -10.51 -28.00
N ASN A 10 -27.15 -11.52 -28.51
CA ASN A 10 -25.68 -11.48 -28.55
C ASN A 10 -25.14 -10.35 -29.44
N LEU A 11 -25.82 -10.05 -30.56
CA LEU A 11 -25.42 -8.96 -31.44
C LEU A 11 -25.59 -7.61 -30.73
N VAL A 12 -26.72 -7.44 -30.04
CA VAL A 12 -27.00 -6.25 -29.23
C VAL A 12 -25.94 -6.09 -28.13
N LEU A 13 -25.67 -7.12 -27.34
CA LEU A 13 -24.68 -7.06 -26.27
C LEU A 13 -23.28 -6.73 -26.79
N LYS A 14 -22.91 -7.27 -27.95
CA LYS A 14 -21.66 -6.93 -28.63
C LYS A 14 -21.59 -5.45 -29.01
N GLU A 15 -22.64 -4.88 -29.57
CA GLU A 15 -22.67 -3.45 -29.91
C GLU A 15 -22.58 -2.55 -28.66
N PHE A 16 -23.27 -2.89 -27.58
CA PHE A 16 -23.27 -2.08 -26.36
C PHE A 16 -22.02 -2.26 -25.48
N HIS A 17 -21.29 -3.37 -25.62
CA HIS A 17 -20.12 -3.66 -24.78
C HIS A 17 -18.78 -3.58 -25.53
N ASP A 18 -18.71 -4.14 -26.74
CA ASP A 18 -17.47 -4.27 -27.52
C ASP A 18 -17.26 -3.15 -28.54
N SER A 19 -18.24 -2.26 -28.73
CA SER A 19 -18.10 -1.12 -29.62
C SER A 19 -16.90 -0.23 -29.20
N PRO A 20 -16.13 0.30 -30.16
CA PRO A 20 -15.04 1.23 -29.87
C PRO A 20 -15.47 2.45 -29.04
N PHE A 21 -16.74 2.85 -29.15
CA PHE A 21 -17.33 3.95 -28.39
C PHE A 21 -17.80 3.54 -26.98
N SER A 22 -18.18 2.27 -26.82
CA SER A 22 -18.62 1.68 -25.55
C SER A 22 -17.48 1.11 -24.72
N GLY A 23 -16.23 1.18 -25.18
CA GLY A 23 -15.01 1.14 -24.35
C GLY A 23 -14.87 -0.02 -23.35
N HIS A 24 -15.59 -1.14 -23.51
CA HIS A 24 -15.69 -2.18 -22.48
C HIS A 24 -16.10 -1.63 -21.11
N LEU A 25 -17.15 -0.81 -21.09
CA LEU A 25 -17.69 -0.22 -19.87
C LEU A 25 -18.05 -1.29 -18.82
N SER A 26 -18.13 -0.85 -17.56
CA SER A 26 -18.54 -1.70 -16.45
C SER A 26 -19.91 -2.33 -16.71
N GLU A 27 -20.18 -3.46 -16.05
CA GLU A 27 -21.48 -4.17 -16.12
C GLU A 27 -22.65 -3.21 -15.84
N ASP A 28 -22.51 -2.35 -14.83
CA ASP A 28 -23.57 -1.41 -14.44
C ASP A 28 -23.87 -0.39 -15.55
N ARG A 29 -22.84 0.15 -16.20
CA ARG A 29 -23.03 1.12 -17.27
C ARG A 29 -23.54 0.46 -18.55
N THR A 30 -23.11 -0.76 -18.84
CA THR A 30 -23.65 -1.57 -19.94
C THR A 30 -25.14 -1.83 -19.72
N ARG A 31 -25.57 -2.09 -18.47
CA ARG A 31 -27.00 -2.23 -18.13
C ARG A 31 -27.79 -0.94 -18.33
N GLU A 32 -27.24 0.20 -17.95
CA GLU A 32 -27.89 1.50 -18.14
C GLU A 32 -28.13 1.80 -19.61
N GLU A 33 -27.14 1.58 -20.47
CA GLU A 33 -27.28 1.78 -21.91
C GLU A 33 -28.27 0.82 -22.54
N VAL A 34 -28.17 -0.48 -22.23
CA VAL A 34 -29.11 -1.49 -22.74
C VAL A 34 -30.55 -1.14 -22.35
N LYS A 35 -30.78 -0.77 -21.08
CA LYS A 35 -32.10 -0.41 -20.55
C LYS A 35 -32.69 0.84 -21.24
N ALA A 36 -31.85 1.77 -21.71
CA ALA A 36 -32.31 2.99 -22.34
C ALA A 36 -32.95 2.75 -23.72
N TYR A 37 -32.48 1.74 -24.46
CA TYR A 37 -32.89 1.53 -25.86
C TYR A 37 -33.74 0.27 -26.06
N ILE A 38 -33.41 -0.83 -25.37
CA ILE A 38 -33.84 -2.18 -25.72
C ILE A 38 -34.38 -2.94 -24.50
N TRP A 39 -35.30 -3.88 -24.73
CA TRP A 39 -35.82 -4.75 -23.69
C TRP A 39 -36.03 -6.20 -24.15
N TRP A 40 -35.73 -7.16 -23.26
CA TRP A 40 -36.09 -8.57 -23.39
C TRP A 40 -36.18 -9.24 -22.01
N GLN A 41 -36.71 -10.46 -21.95
CA GLN A 41 -36.82 -11.22 -20.70
C GLN A 41 -35.42 -11.65 -20.22
N MET A 42 -35.11 -11.46 -18.93
CA MET A 42 -33.79 -11.78 -18.33
C MET A 42 -32.61 -10.92 -18.80
N TRP A 43 -32.84 -9.76 -19.42
CA TRP A 43 -31.78 -8.89 -19.95
C TRP A 43 -30.64 -8.57 -18.97
N GLN A 44 -30.94 -8.37 -17.69
CA GLN A 44 -29.93 -8.09 -16.67
C GLN A 44 -28.96 -9.26 -16.44
N LYS A 45 -29.46 -10.49 -16.56
CA LYS A 45 -28.68 -11.71 -16.40
C LYS A 45 -27.77 -11.90 -17.61
N ASP A 46 -28.31 -11.72 -18.81
CA ASP A 46 -27.56 -11.89 -20.06
C ASP A 46 -26.45 -10.83 -20.18
N VAL A 47 -26.71 -9.57 -19.78
CA VAL A 47 -25.66 -8.53 -19.70
C VAL A 47 -24.56 -8.91 -18.70
N SER A 48 -24.93 -9.42 -17.52
CA SER A 48 -23.96 -9.84 -16.50
C SER A 48 -23.08 -10.98 -17.00
N GLU A 49 -23.69 -11.98 -17.63
CA GLU A 49 -23.00 -13.15 -18.16
C GLU A 49 -22.07 -12.76 -19.33
N TYR A 50 -22.50 -11.85 -20.20
CA TYR A 50 -21.66 -11.33 -21.28
C TYR A 50 -20.43 -10.57 -20.75
N CYS A 51 -20.61 -9.64 -19.81
CA CYS A 51 -19.50 -8.87 -19.24
C CYS A 51 -18.52 -9.75 -18.46
N LYS A 52 -19.02 -10.78 -17.75
CA LYS A 52 -18.19 -11.77 -17.03
C LYS A 52 -17.37 -12.64 -17.97
N ASN A 53 -17.90 -12.98 -19.13
CA ASN A 53 -17.20 -13.81 -20.12
C ASN A 53 -16.35 -12.99 -21.10
N CYS A 54 -16.31 -11.66 -20.97
CA CYS A 54 -15.49 -10.81 -21.83
C CYS A 54 -14.00 -10.91 -21.46
N ASP A 55 -13.22 -11.61 -22.29
CA ASP A 55 -11.77 -11.79 -22.10
C ASP A 55 -11.02 -10.48 -21.88
N ARG A 56 -11.41 -9.40 -22.58
CA ARG A 56 -10.73 -8.10 -22.47
C ARG A 56 -10.98 -7.43 -21.13
N CYS A 57 -12.17 -7.61 -20.56
CA CYS A 57 -12.51 -7.13 -19.22
C CYS A 57 -11.90 -8.03 -18.13
N GLN A 58 -11.85 -9.34 -18.33
CA GLN A 58 -11.34 -10.26 -17.32
C GLN A 58 -9.81 -10.29 -17.23
N LYS A 59 -9.08 -10.11 -18.34
CA LYS A 59 -7.60 -10.05 -18.35
C LYS A 59 -7.00 -9.05 -17.33
N PRO A 60 -7.44 -7.79 -17.26
CA PRO A 60 -6.98 -6.86 -16.23
C PRO A 60 -7.66 -7.09 -14.87
N ASN A 61 -8.85 -7.70 -14.87
CA ASN A 61 -9.68 -7.91 -13.68
C ASN A 61 -9.48 -9.29 -13.06
N ASN A 62 -8.37 -9.98 -13.38
CA ASN A 62 -7.85 -11.05 -12.54
C ASN A 62 -7.68 -10.43 -11.17
N SER A 63 -8.70 -10.67 -10.33
CA SER A 63 -8.72 -10.29 -8.95
C SER A 63 -7.40 -10.81 -8.40
N THR A 64 -6.51 -9.86 -8.15
CA THR A 64 -5.35 -10.09 -7.35
C THR A 64 -5.94 -10.35 -5.98
N GLY A 65 -6.38 -11.58 -5.75
CA GLY A 65 -6.71 -12.13 -4.45
C GLY A 65 -5.41 -12.25 -3.67
N LYS A 66 -4.63 -11.16 -3.59
CA LYS A 66 -3.94 -10.85 -2.36
C LYS A 66 -5.04 -10.82 -1.34
N ILE A 67 -5.15 -11.94 -0.63
CA ILE A 67 -5.69 -12.00 0.71
C ILE A 67 -5.28 -10.67 1.34
N LEU A 68 -6.25 -9.79 1.58
CA LEU A 68 -6.02 -8.62 2.40
C LEU A 68 -5.47 -9.21 3.68
N GLY A 69 -4.14 -9.12 3.86
CA GLY A 69 -3.48 -9.71 5.01
C GLY A 69 -4.23 -9.24 6.24
N ASN A 70 -4.56 -10.16 7.15
CA ASN A 70 -5.26 -9.81 8.38
C ASN A 70 -4.62 -8.54 8.96
N MET A 71 -5.41 -7.49 9.19
CA MET A 71 -4.91 -6.28 9.84
C MET A 71 -4.25 -6.70 11.14
N ILE A 72 -2.92 -6.66 11.19
CA ILE A 72 -2.19 -7.04 12.39
C ILE A 72 -2.41 -5.90 13.37
N LYS A 73 -3.18 -6.17 14.42
CA LYS A 73 -3.30 -5.23 15.54
C LYS A 73 -1.97 -5.17 16.25
N ILE A 74 -1.21 -4.11 16.00
CA ILE A 74 0.01 -3.81 16.74
C ILE A 74 -0.41 -3.52 18.18
N GLN A 75 0.25 -4.11 19.17
CA GLN A 75 -0.08 -3.93 20.60
C GLN A 75 0.01 -2.45 21.02
N GLU A 76 -0.87 -1.97 21.89
CA GLU A 76 -0.76 -0.60 22.41
C GLU A 76 0.54 -0.43 23.22
N SER A 77 1.15 0.76 23.10
CA SER A 77 2.30 1.16 23.89
C SER A 77 1.84 1.60 25.29
N SER A 78 2.52 1.16 26.33
CA SER A 78 2.23 1.48 27.73
C SER A 78 3.05 2.67 28.24
N ARG A 79 4.17 2.99 27.57
CA ARG A 79 5.06 4.11 27.90
C ARG A 79 5.61 4.79 26.63
N PRO A 80 6.04 6.06 26.73
CA PRO A 80 6.72 6.75 25.64
C PRO A 80 7.89 5.95 25.10
N TRP A 81 8.06 5.95 23.78
CA TRP A 81 9.17 5.33 23.06
C TRP A 81 9.24 3.81 23.20
N GLU A 82 8.20 3.15 23.70
CA GLU A 82 8.11 1.69 23.72
C GLU A 82 7.86 1.12 22.34
N ILE A 83 7.02 1.77 21.54
CA ILE A 83 6.69 1.38 20.17
C ILE A 83 6.71 2.65 19.34
N PHE A 84 7.50 2.67 18.28
CA PHE A 84 7.49 3.77 17.32
C PHE A 84 7.45 3.25 15.89
N HIS A 85 6.86 4.05 15.04
CA HIS A 85 6.68 3.80 13.62
C HIS A 85 7.66 4.67 12.85
N MET A 86 8.21 4.13 11.78
CA MET A 86 9.05 4.90 10.86
C MET A 86 8.55 4.78 9.44
N ASP A 87 8.46 5.92 8.76
CA ASP A 87 8.05 6.00 7.36
C ASP A 87 8.87 7.05 6.59
N TRP A 88 8.98 6.87 5.28
CA TRP A 88 9.76 7.73 4.39
C TRP A 88 8.85 8.60 3.54
N VAL A 89 9.03 9.91 3.67
CA VAL A 89 8.51 10.88 2.71
C VAL A 89 9.60 11.14 1.68
N THR A 90 9.41 10.63 0.45
CA THR A 90 10.37 10.78 -0.65
C THR A 90 9.81 11.68 -1.75
N GLY A 91 10.68 12.14 -2.66
CA GLY A 91 10.27 12.98 -3.79
C GLY A 91 10.00 14.43 -3.39
N LEU A 92 10.58 14.88 -2.28
CA LEU A 92 10.53 16.27 -1.87
C LEU A 92 11.47 17.11 -2.76
N PRO A 93 11.12 18.37 -3.05
CA PRO A 93 12.06 19.28 -3.72
C PRO A 93 13.33 19.42 -2.86
N PRO A 94 14.54 19.34 -3.45
CA PRO A 94 15.79 19.46 -2.70
C PRO A 94 15.85 20.76 -1.91
N GLY A 95 16.06 20.66 -0.60
CA GLY A 95 15.98 21.79 0.32
C GLY A 95 17.13 21.90 1.32
N GLY A 96 17.40 23.13 1.76
CA GLY A 96 18.43 23.45 2.75
C GLY A 96 19.87 23.34 2.22
N TYR A 97 20.84 23.55 3.11
CA TYR A 97 22.27 23.62 2.74
C TYR A 97 22.85 22.28 2.24
N ARG A 98 22.21 21.15 2.58
CA ARG A 98 22.60 19.79 2.15
C ARG A 98 21.71 19.23 1.03
N SER A 99 20.76 20.02 0.53
CA SER A 99 19.87 19.63 -0.56
C SER A 99 19.16 18.30 -0.30
N TYR A 100 18.64 18.12 0.92
CA TYR A 100 17.87 16.92 1.27
C TYR A 100 16.60 16.83 0.43
N ASN A 101 16.32 15.63 -0.09
CA ASN A 101 15.19 15.37 -0.99
C ASN A 101 14.21 14.31 -0.44
N SER A 102 14.46 13.83 0.79
CA SER A 102 13.62 12.91 1.52
C SER A 102 13.60 13.25 3.00
N CYS A 103 12.63 12.72 3.71
CA CYS A 103 12.51 12.84 5.16
C CYS A 103 12.05 11.51 5.75
N LEU A 104 12.83 10.98 6.69
CA LEU A 104 12.45 9.87 7.52
C LEU A 104 11.68 10.40 8.73
N VAL A 105 10.43 9.98 8.85
CA VAL A 105 9.53 10.37 9.92
C VAL A 105 9.46 9.24 10.93
N SER A 106 9.85 9.51 12.18
CA SER A 106 9.71 8.59 13.29
C SER A 106 8.64 9.09 14.25
N VAL A 107 7.62 8.29 14.51
CA VAL A 107 6.49 8.68 15.37
C VAL A 107 6.38 7.73 16.56
N ASP A 108 6.47 8.28 17.77
CA ASP A 108 6.18 7.53 18.99
C ASP A 108 4.69 7.21 19.06
N ARG A 109 4.36 5.93 19.25
CA ARG A 109 2.97 5.49 19.29
C ARG A 109 2.23 5.97 20.52
N PHE A 110 2.91 6.14 21.65
CA PHE A 110 2.29 6.53 22.91
C PHE A 110 1.93 8.02 22.90
N SER A 111 2.95 8.88 22.76
CA SER A 111 2.78 10.33 22.82
C SER A 111 2.27 10.95 21.51
N LYS A 112 2.30 10.19 20.40
CA LYS A 112 2.05 10.69 19.03
C LYS A 112 3.03 11.77 18.58
N THR A 113 4.19 11.87 19.24
CA THR A 113 5.21 12.87 18.90
C THR A 113 5.99 12.43 17.66
N PRO A 114 6.02 13.24 16.60
CA PRO A 114 6.84 12.98 15.43
C PRO A 114 8.25 13.56 15.57
N ILE A 115 9.23 12.86 15.01
CA ILE A 115 10.60 13.31 14.76
C ILE A 115 10.83 13.24 13.26
N PHE A 116 11.25 14.37 12.69
CA PHE A 116 11.57 14.50 11.27
C PHE A 116 13.09 14.46 11.08
N LEU A 117 13.56 13.51 10.30
CA LEU A 117 14.97 13.30 10.02
C LEU A 117 15.21 13.55 8.53
N PRO A 118 15.81 14.69 8.16
CA PRO A 118 16.09 14.99 6.77
C PRO A 118 17.18 14.05 6.24
N CYS A 119 16.95 13.48 5.07
CA CYS A 119 17.78 12.46 4.44
C CYS A 119 17.72 12.55 2.91
N HIS A 120 18.51 11.74 2.24
CA HIS A 120 18.48 11.59 0.79
C HIS A 120 17.77 10.28 0.42
N LYS A 121 17.06 10.30 -0.69
CA LYS A 121 16.39 9.11 -1.24
C LYS A 121 17.39 7.97 -1.52
N ASP A 122 18.60 8.38 -1.91
CA ASP A 122 19.68 7.49 -2.31
C ASP A 122 20.64 7.17 -1.14
N ASP A 123 20.25 7.53 0.10
CA ASP A 123 21.04 7.18 1.28
C ASP A 123 21.18 5.66 1.38
N THR A 124 22.39 5.21 1.69
CA THR A 124 22.61 3.79 1.87
C THR A 124 21.88 3.31 3.13
N ALA A 125 21.63 2.00 3.19
CA ALA A 125 21.05 1.42 4.40
C ALA A 125 21.93 1.67 5.65
N MET A 126 23.25 1.79 5.47
CA MET A 126 24.17 2.10 6.55
C MET A 126 24.00 3.55 7.02
N ASP A 127 23.94 4.51 6.10
CA ASP A 127 23.72 5.93 6.44
C ASP A 127 22.39 6.13 7.17
N THR A 128 21.34 5.49 6.65
CA THR A 128 20.01 5.45 7.27
C THR A 128 20.06 4.86 8.68
N SER A 129 20.78 3.75 8.85
CA SER A 129 20.88 3.09 10.15
C SER A 129 21.59 3.95 11.19
N LEU A 130 22.64 4.67 10.79
CA LEU A 130 23.37 5.59 11.66
C LEU A 130 22.52 6.81 12.00
N LEU A 131 21.74 7.33 11.04
CA LEU A 131 20.79 8.42 11.27
C LEU A 131 19.75 8.03 12.33
N ILE A 132 19.11 6.87 12.18
CA ILE A 132 18.13 6.34 13.15
C ILE A 132 18.78 6.11 14.50
N TRP A 133 19.96 5.49 14.52
CA TRP A 133 20.69 5.21 15.76
C TRP A 133 20.97 6.48 16.55
N ASN A 134 21.61 7.45 15.91
CA ASN A 134 22.09 8.66 16.57
C ASN A 134 20.96 9.63 16.94
N ARG A 135 19.85 9.63 16.18
CA ARG A 135 18.79 10.63 16.36
C ARG A 135 17.54 10.11 17.06
N VAL A 136 17.30 8.81 17.01
CA VAL A 136 16.10 8.19 17.60
C VAL A 136 16.49 7.27 18.74
N VAL A 137 17.28 6.24 18.44
CA VAL A 137 17.60 5.17 19.40
C VAL A 137 18.37 5.72 20.60
N PHE A 138 19.50 6.37 20.34
CA PHE A 138 20.40 6.86 21.39
C PHE A 138 19.77 7.94 22.27
N VAL A 139 18.86 8.74 21.72
CA VAL A 139 18.28 9.90 22.40
C VAL A 139 17.02 9.52 23.19
N HIS A 140 16.21 8.62 22.64
CA HIS A 140 14.84 8.43 23.12
C HIS A 140 14.49 7.01 23.57
N MET A 141 15.22 5.97 23.12
CA MET A 141 14.80 4.61 23.42
C MET A 141 15.14 4.21 24.87
N ALA A 142 14.10 3.76 25.57
CA ALA A 142 14.22 3.08 26.84
C ALA A 142 14.54 1.58 26.64
N LEU A 143 14.92 0.89 27.73
CA LEU A 143 15.11 -0.56 27.72
C LEU A 143 13.86 -1.30 27.18
N ASN A 144 14.03 -2.21 26.22
CA ASN A 144 13.00 -3.07 25.59
C ASN A 144 12.03 -2.42 24.60
N SER A 145 12.42 -1.34 23.92
CA SER A 145 11.61 -0.73 22.86
C SER A 145 11.50 -1.60 21.59
N LYS A 146 10.35 -1.54 20.93
CA LYS A 146 10.01 -2.23 19.68
C LYS A 146 9.97 -1.21 18.55
N ILE A 147 10.53 -1.59 17.41
CA ILE A 147 10.50 -0.75 16.20
C ILE A 147 9.58 -1.41 15.18
N VAL A 148 8.63 -0.62 14.67
CA VAL A 148 7.76 -1.01 13.57
C VAL A 148 8.19 -0.25 12.32
N MET A 149 8.48 -0.99 11.25
CA MET A 149 8.82 -0.42 9.94
C MET A 149 8.01 -1.11 8.84
N ASP A 150 7.43 -0.32 7.95
CA ASP A 150 6.59 -0.80 6.85
C ASP A 150 7.40 -1.12 5.57
N LEU A 151 8.70 -0.82 5.56
CA LEU A 151 9.61 -1.12 4.44
C LEU A 151 10.51 -2.33 4.78
N PRO A 152 10.12 -3.56 4.37
CA PRO A 152 10.81 -4.79 4.79
C PRO A 152 12.28 -4.84 4.38
N MET A 153 12.66 -4.23 3.23
CA MET A 153 14.04 -4.26 2.73
C MET A 153 15.02 -3.45 3.61
N ILE A 154 14.58 -2.28 4.10
CA ILE A 154 15.41 -1.41 4.95
C ILE A 154 15.45 -1.95 6.38
N GLY A 155 14.34 -2.51 6.87
CA GLY A 155 14.30 -3.13 8.20
C GLY A 155 15.28 -4.31 8.35
N VAL A 156 15.46 -5.13 7.30
CA VAL A 156 16.45 -6.23 7.32
C VAL A 156 17.89 -5.69 7.39
N LEU A 157 18.23 -4.65 6.63
CA LEU A 157 19.58 -4.06 6.62
C LEU A 157 19.86 -3.27 7.92
N PHE A 158 18.87 -2.59 8.47
CA PHE A 158 18.93 -1.98 9.80
C PHE A 158 19.20 -3.05 10.87
N TYR A 159 18.49 -4.18 10.81
CA TYR A 159 18.70 -5.29 11.75
C TYR A 159 20.10 -5.90 11.66
N GLN A 160 20.64 -6.08 10.45
CA GLN A 160 22.00 -6.57 10.24
C GLN A 160 23.05 -5.62 10.79
N HIS A 161 22.91 -4.31 10.57
CA HIS A 161 23.82 -3.30 11.11
C HIS A 161 23.69 -3.16 12.63
N TYR A 162 22.47 -3.16 13.15
CA TYR A 162 22.19 -3.13 14.58
C TYR A 162 22.80 -4.34 15.31
N ASN A 163 22.64 -5.55 14.78
CA ASN A 163 23.26 -6.76 15.33
C ASN A 163 24.79 -6.75 15.27
N TRP A 164 25.40 -5.98 14.37
CA TRP A 164 26.85 -5.77 14.39
C TRP A 164 27.25 -4.92 15.61
N HIS A 165 26.49 -3.88 15.94
CA HIS A 165 26.74 -3.01 17.10
C HIS A 165 26.46 -3.67 18.45
N ILE A 166 25.45 -4.53 18.57
CA ILE A 166 25.13 -5.27 19.82
C ILE A 166 26.26 -6.22 20.26
N ARG A 167 27.10 -6.71 19.32
CA ARG A 167 28.25 -7.56 19.68
C ARG A 167 29.32 -6.80 20.46
N ASN A 168 29.20 -5.48 20.61
CA ASN A 168 30.03 -4.71 21.53
C ASN A 168 29.55 -4.89 22.98
N PRO A 169 30.42 -5.32 23.90
CA PRO A 169 30.06 -5.65 25.29
C PRO A 169 29.62 -4.46 26.15
N PHE A 170 29.51 -3.25 25.58
CA PHE A 170 29.09 -2.03 26.28
C PHE A 170 27.63 -1.63 26.01
N MET A 171 26.83 -2.41 25.28
CA MET A 171 25.42 -2.07 24.98
C MET A 171 24.40 -2.92 25.75
N PRO A 172 23.42 -2.31 26.45
CA PRO A 172 22.52 -3.05 27.34
C PRO A 172 21.09 -3.30 26.81
N VAL A 173 20.78 -3.16 25.51
CA VAL A 173 19.37 -3.18 25.08
C VAL A 173 19.08 -4.15 23.94
N PRO A 174 18.24 -5.18 24.14
CA PRO A 174 17.69 -5.98 23.06
C PRO A 174 16.50 -5.25 22.40
N ILE A 175 16.62 -4.89 21.12
CA ILE A 175 15.53 -4.33 20.30
C ILE A 175 14.80 -5.45 19.56
N LYS A 176 13.46 -5.43 19.56
CA LYS A 176 12.63 -6.30 18.71
C LYS A 176 12.14 -5.52 17.50
N LEU A 177 12.51 -5.99 16.30
CA LEU A 177 12.03 -5.47 15.04
C LEU A 177 10.76 -6.21 14.61
N LEU A 178 9.69 -5.48 14.33
CA LEU A 178 8.49 -6.02 13.68
C LEU A 178 8.45 -5.48 12.25
N LEU A 179 8.58 -6.38 11.29
CA LEU A 179 8.46 -6.11 9.86
C LEU A 179 7.08 -6.52 9.39
N PHE A 180 6.42 -5.66 8.61
CA PHE A 180 5.14 -5.93 7.94
C PHE A 180 5.32 -6.05 6.44
#